data_AF-A0A2H5WSW7-F1
#
_entry.id   AF-A0A2H5WSW7-F1
#
_cell.length_a   1.000
_cell.length_b   1.000
_cell.length_c   1.000
_cell.angle_alpha   90.00
_cell.angle_beta   90.00
_cell.angle_gamma   90.00
#
_symmetry.space_group_name_H-M   'P 1'
#
loop_
_entity.id
_entity.type
_entity.pdbx_description
1 polymer ?
#
loop_
_entity_poly.entity_id
_entity_poly.type
_entity_poly.pdbx_seq_one_letter_code
_entity_poly.pdbx_strand_id
1 'polypeptide(L)'
;MGALAEPPIILARYAGTCPACRHVILPGMPITRHAHAHRWVHAECRNAPLAPSFPARYHGVCRACQQPIHVGEFIARDADYGWVHHQCLRNHHLSIDREAVLAEIDAIIRELMNMLEEVEGGSEFNGR
;
A
#
# COMPACT_ATOMS: atom_id res chain seq x y z
N MET A 1 -15.05 -20.94 27.70
CA MET A 1 -14.84 -19.92 26.66
C MET A 1 -15.14 -18.56 27.29
N GLY A 2 -14.12 -17.81 27.69
CA GLY A 2 -14.33 -16.49 28.29
C GLY A 2 -14.75 -15.51 27.20
N ALA A 3 -15.92 -14.89 27.34
CA ALA A 3 -16.29 -13.77 26.50
C ALA A 3 -15.20 -12.70 26.63
N LEU A 4 -14.52 -12.36 25.54
CA LEU A 4 -13.62 -11.21 25.51
C LEU A 4 -14.49 -9.98 25.77
N ALA A 5 -14.48 -9.50 27.02
CA ALA A 5 -15.22 -8.31 27.41
C ALA A 5 -14.89 -7.17 26.44
N GLU A 6 -15.90 -6.43 25.99
CA GLU A 6 -15.68 -5.31 25.09
C GLU A 6 -14.69 -4.33 25.72
N PRO A 7 -13.70 -3.83 24.95
CA PRO A 7 -12.71 -2.93 25.49
C PRO A 7 -13.39 -1.68 26.07
N PRO A 8 -12.99 -1.23 27.26
CA PRO A 8 -13.67 -0.15 27.95
C PRO A 8 -13.57 1.15 27.16
N ILE A 9 -14.64 1.95 27.24
CA ILE A 9 -14.59 3.34 26.80
C ILE A 9 -13.86 4.14 27.89
N ILE A 10 -12.79 4.82 27.51
CA ILE A 10 -12.02 5.71 28.38
C ILE A 10 -12.00 7.13 27.81
N LEU A 11 -11.58 8.09 28.61
CA LEU A 11 -11.35 9.46 28.13
C LEU A 11 -9.93 9.60 27.58
N ALA A 12 -9.81 10.21 26.40
CA ALA A 12 -8.52 10.50 25.79
C ALA A 12 -7.68 11.40 26.71
N ARG A 13 -6.43 11.01 26.92
CA ARG A 13 -5.45 11.82 27.70
C ARG A 13 -4.61 12.73 26.81
N TYR A 14 -4.45 12.37 25.54
CA TYR A 14 -3.60 13.07 24.58
C TYR A 14 -4.36 13.32 23.29
N ALA A 15 -4.01 14.40 22.61
CA ALA A 15 -4.52 14.67 21.29
C ALA A 15 -4.06 13.62 20.28
N GLY A 16 -4.90 13.35 19.29
CA GLY A 16 -4.60 12.43 18.21
C GLY A 16 -5.55 12.61 17.04
N THR A 17 -5.49 11.67 16.10
CA THR A 17 -6.38 11.61 14.95
C THR A 17 -7.01 10.23 14.96
N CYS A 18 -8.34 10.17 14.86
CA CYS A 18 -9.05 8.90 14.79
C CYS A 18 -8.78 8.25 13.43
N PRO A 19 -8.19 7.04 13.38
CA PRO A 19 -7.87 6.38 12.11
C PRO A 19 -9.11 5.92 11.32
N ALA A 20 -10.29 5.88 11.94
CA ALA A 20 -11.53 5.53 11.26
C ALA A 20 -12.17 6.74 10.55
N CYS A 21 -12.49 7.80 11.31
CA CYS A 21 -13.21 8.96 10.78
C CYS A 21 -12.32 10.14 10.38
N ARG A 22 -11.00 10.07 10.64
CA ARG A 22 -10.00 11.13 10.38
C ARG A 22 -10.18 12.44 11.14
N HIS A 23 -11.19 12.54 12.00
CA HIS A 23 -11.34 13.68 12.90
C HIS A 23 -10.35 13.63 14.06
N VAL A 24 -10.06 14.81 14.61
CA VAL A 24 -9.21 14.96 15.79
C VAL A 24 -9.84 14.25 16.99
N ILE A 25 -9.00 13.60 17.78
CA ILE A 25 -9.30 13.16 19.14
C ILE A 25 -8.67 14.20 20.06
N LEU A 26 -9.48 14.91 20.84
CA LEU A 26 -9.02 15.86 21.85
C LEU A 26 -9.03 15.20 23.24
N PRO A 27 -8.20 15.68 24.19
CA PRO A 27 -8.28 15.25 25.58
C PRO A 27 -9.71 15.38 26.12
N GLY A 28 -10.17 14.38 26.88
CA GLY A 28 -11.54 14.31 27.40
C GLY A 28 -12.57 13.68 26.46
N MET A 29 -12.25 13.43 25.19
CA MET A 29 -13.17 12.73 24.28
C MET A 29 -13.24 11.22 24.58
N PRO A 30 -14.41 10.58 24.42
CA PRO A 30 -14.57 9.14 24.62
C PRO A 30 -13.87 8.35 23.51
N ILE A 31 -12.95 7.46 23.89
CA ILE A 31 -12.19 6.59 23.00
C ILE A 31 -12.23 5.13 23.46
N THR A 32 -12.07 4.21 22.53
CA THR A 32 -11.95 2.77 22.80
C THR A 32 -10.92 2.12 21.87
N ARG A 33 -10.57 0.85 22.12
CA ARG A 33 -9.80 0.05 21.16
C ARG A 33 -10.70 -0.42 20.02
N HIS A 34 -10.23 -0.27 18.79
CA HIS A 34 -10.89 -0.80 17.60
C HIS A 34 -11.08 -2.32 17.70
N ALA A 35 -12.19 -2.84 17.18
CA ALA A 35 -12.57 -4.25 17.37
C ALA A 35 -11.56 -5.24 16.77
N HIS A 36 -10.93 -4.88 15.65
CA HIS A 36 -10.03 -5.76 14.90
C HIS A 36 -8.59 -5.24 14.82
N ALA A 37 -8.27 -4.14 15.50
CA ALA A 37 -6.95 -3.53 15.41
C ALA A 37 -6.51 -2.93 16.74
N HIS A 38 -5.22 -2.98 17.05
CA HIS A 38 -4.65 -2.40 18.28
C HIS A 38 -4.52 -0.86 18.20
N ARG A 39 -5.54 -0.18 17.70
CA ARG A 39 -5.60 1.29 17.54
C ARG A 39 -6.68 1.89 18.42
N TRP A 40 -6.43 3.11 18.91
CA TRP A 40 -7.42 3.93 19.61
C TRP A 40 -8.27 4.69 18.59
N VAL A 41 -9.58 4.66 18.77
CA VAL A 41 -10.60 5.33 17.93
C VAL A 41 -11.62 6.04 18.83
N HIS A 42 -12.41 6.97 18.29
CA HIS A 42 -13.62 7.43 18.97
C HIS A 42 -14.51 6.24 19.34
N ALA A 43 -15.21 6.30 20.47
CA ALA A 43 -16.08 5.22 20.93
C ALA A 43 -17.07 4.75 19.84
N GLU A 44 -17.64 5.70 19.10
CA GLU A 44 -18.57 5.46 17.98
C GLU A 44 -17.93 4.80 16.76
N CYS A 45 -16.62 4.94 16.60
CA CYS A 45 -15.87 4.41 15.47
C CYS A 45 -15.29 2.99 15.70
N ARG A 46 -15.71 2.30 16.77
CA ARG A 46 -15.14 1.00 17.19
C ARG A 46 -15.08 -0.06 16.09
N ASN A 47 -16.13 -0.12 15.27
CA ASN A 47 -16.30 -1.11 14.21
C ASN A 47 -16.14 -0.50 12.81
N ALA A 48 -15.81 0.78 12.72
CA ALA A 48 -15.66 1.46 11.45
C ALA A 48 -14.36 1.02 10.76
N PRO A 49 -14.36 0.82 9.44
CA PRO A 49 -13.15 0.45 8.72
C PRO A 49 -12.06 1.50 8.95
N LEU A 50 -10.85 1.02 9.27
CA LEU A 50 -9.72 1.91 9.49
C LEU A 50 -9.15 2.38 8.15
N ALA A 51 -8.87 3.67 8.06
CA ALA A 51 -8.04 4.18 6.97
C ALA A 51 -6.64 3.56 7.09
N PRO A 52 -6.05 3.06 5.99
CA PRO A 52 -4.70 2.49 5.99
C PRO A 52 -3.62 3.56 6.20
N SER A 53 -3.99 4.84 6.12
CA SER A 53 -3.08 5.98 6.21
C SER A 53 -3.49 7.00 7.27
N PHE A 54 -2.49 7.70 7.80
CA PHE A 54 -2.64 8.74 8.80
C PHE A 54 -1.54 9.79 8.67
N PRO A 55 -1.74 11.02 9.18
CA PRO A 55 -0.71 12.06 9.13
C PRO A 55 0.50 11.71 9.98
N ALA A 56 1.70 11.91 9.43
CA ALA A 56 2.96 11.69 10.12
C ALA A 56 3.10 12.66 11.30
N ARG A 57 3.44 12.12 12.47
CA ARG A 57 3.69 12.92 13.69
C ARG A 57 5.14 13.36 13.85
N TYR A 58 6.04 12.71 13.13
CA TYR A 58 7.46 12.94 13.17
C TYR A 58 8.00 12.94 11.75
N HIS A 59 9.10 13.66 11.54
CA HIS A 59 9.87 13.53 10.32
C HIS A 59 10.41 12.10 10.20
N GLY A 60 10.54 11.63 8.97
CA GLY A 60 11.07 10.32 8.68
C GLY A 60 11.57 10.21 7.25
N VAL A 61 11.84 8.99 6.82
CA VAL A 61 12.19 8.69 5.43
C VAL A 61 11.22 7.63 4.94
N CYS A 62 10.63 7.86 3.77
CA CYS A 62 9.81 6.87 3.10
C CYS A 62 10.71 5.74 2.60
N ARG A 63 10.51 4.53 3.13
CA ARG A 63 11.35 3.38 2.77
C ARG A 63 11.15 2.86 1.34
N ALA A 64 10.10 3.34 0.70
CA ALA A 64 9.73 3.02 -0.67
C ALA A 64 10.51 3.86 -1.69
N CYS A 65 10.40 5.20 -1.62
CA CYS A 65 11.02 6.12 -2.57
C CYS A 65 12.30 6.79 -2.05
N GLN A 66 12.70 6.51 -0.81
CA GLN A 66 13.85 7.10 -0.12
C GLN A 66 13.77 8.64 0.05
N GLN A 67 12.59 9.23 -0.13
CA GLN A 67 12.37 10.66 0.06
C GLN A 67 11.95 10.99 1.51
N PRO A 68 12.19 12.22 1.99
CA PRO A 68 11.75 12.65 3.31
C PRO A 68 10.23 12.53 3.49
N ILE A 69 9.82 12.15 4.69
CA ILE A 69 8.46 12.29 5.20
C ILE A 69 8.43 13.50 6.12
N HIS A 70 7.55 14.46 5.83
CA HIS A 70 7.33 15.63 6.68
C HIS A 70 6.15 15.42 7.63
N VAL A 71 6.19 16.13 8.76
CA VAL A 71 5.07 16.15 9.71
C VAL A 71 3.80 16.64 8.99
N GLY A 72 2.70 15.92 9.18
CA GLY A 72 1.42 16.18 8.51
C GLY A 72 1.21 15.42 7.20
N GLU A 73 2.27 14.92 6.54
CA GLU A 73 2.11 14.10 5.33
C GLU A 73 1.41 12.78 5.65
N PHE A 74 0.53 12.33 4.76
CA PHE A 74 -0.15 11.04 4.93
C PHE A 74 0.81 9.88 4.67
N ILE A 75 1.00 9.06 5.69
CA ILE A 75 1.83 7.86 5.66
C ILE A 75 1.01 6.62 5.95
N ALA A 76 1.52 5.49 5.51
CA ALA A 76 0.97 4.17 5.81
C ALA A 76 2.09 3.24 6.27
N ARG A 77 1.70 2.15 6.94
CA ARG A 77 2.62 1.05 7.26
C ARG A 77 2.44 -0.04 6.22
N ASP A 78 3.43 -0.20 5.37
CA ASP A 78 3.59 -1.33 4.48
C ASP A 78 4.19 -2.53 5.25
N ALA A 79 3.82 -3.75 4.87
CA ALA A 79 4.27 -4.97 5.54
C ALA A 79 5.75 -5.27 5.27
N ASP A 80 6.22 -5.00 4.06
CA ASP A 80 7.55 -5.35 3.58
C ASP A 80 8.53 -4.21 3.78
N TYR A 81 8.07 -2.98 3.52
CA TYR A 81 8.90 -1.79 3.53
C TYR A 81 8.77 -0.97 4.81
N GLY A 82 7.76 -1.18 5.65
CA GLY A 82 7.55 -0.38 6.87
C GLY A 82 6.90 0.98 6.57
N TRP A 83 7.44 2.09 7.10
CA TRP A 83 6.81 3.41 6.91
C TRP A 83 7.02 3.95 5.49
N VAL A 84 5.92 4.23 4.80
CA VAL A 84 5.92 4.74 3.42
C VAL A 84 4.91 5.88 3.27
N HIS A 85 5.11 6.78 2.29
CA HIS A 85 4.07 7.73 1.87
C HIS A 85 2.81 6.97 1.43
N HIS A 86 1.64 7.52 1.70
CA HIS A 86 0.37 6.93 1.23
C HIS A 86 0.32 6.76 -0.29
N GLN A 87 0.97 7.65 -1.04
CA GLN A 87 1.09 7.52 -2.49
C GLN A 87 2.04 6.38 -2.90
N CYS A 88 3.17 6.23 -2.21
CA CYS A 88 4.09 5.13 -2.44
C CYS A 88 3.44 3.78 -2.14
N LEU A 89 2.64 3.65 -1.09
CA LEU A 89 1.90 2.41 -0.81
C LEU A 89 1.09 1.93 -2.03
N ARG A 90 0.42 2.86 -2.74
CA ARG A 90 -0.39 2.54 -3.92
C ARG A 90 0.45 2.15 -5.14
N ASN A 91 1.66 2.68 -5.25
CA ASN A 91 2.54 2.46 -6.39
C ASN A 91 3.42 1.20 -6.22
N HIS A 92 3.73 0.79 -4.98
CA HIS A 92 4.59 -0.37 -4.73
C HIS A 92 3.90 -1.72 -4.98
N HIS A 93 2.56 -1.75 -5.12
CA HIS A 93 1.86 -2.94 -5.64
C HIS A 93 2.04 -3.11 -7.17
N LEU A 94 2.73 -2.18 -7.83
CA LEU A 94 3.10 -2.23 -9.23
C LEU A 94 4.63 -2.22 -9.35
N SER A 95 5.32 -3.14 -8.66
CA SER A 95 6.71 -3.44 -9.04
C SER A 95 6.66 -4.21 -10.36
N ILE A 96 6.71 -3.49 -11.47
CA ILE A 96 7.01 -4.09 -12.75
C ILE A 96 8.44 -4.62 -12.64
N ASP A 97 8.58 -5.94 -12.58
CA ASP A 97 9.89 -6.57 -12.65
C ASP A 97 10.49 -6.26 -14.02
N ARG A 98 11.40 -5.29 -14.03
CA ARG A 98 12.05 -4.80 -15.24
C ARG A 98 12.81 -5.91 -15.94
N GLU A 99 13.35 -6.87 -15.20
CA GLU A 99 14.11 -7.99 -15.76
C GLU A 99 13.16 -8.99 -16.42
N ALA A 100 12.02 -9.28 -15.79
CA ALA A 100 10.95 -10.09 -16.39
C ALA A 100 10.36 -9.45 -17.65
N VAL A 101 10.08 -8.13 -17.62
CA VAL A 101 9.56 -7.42 -18.79
C VAL A 101 10.58 -7.37 -19.93
N LEU A 102 11.85 -7.15 -19.62
CA LEU A 102 12.90 -7.17 -20.65
C LEU A 102 13.04 -8.58 -21.25
N ALA A 103 12.93 -9.64 -20.45
CA ALA A 103 12.94 -11.02 -20.94
C ALA A 103 11.73 -11.34 -21.84
N GLU A 104 10.52 -10.85 -21.50
CA GLU A 104 9.34 -10.99 -22.35
C GLU A 104 9.49 -10.24 -23.68
N ILE A 105 10.03 -9.01 -23.65
CA ILE A 105 10.31 -8.25 -24.88
C ILE A 105 11.33 -9.00 -25.76
N ASP A 106 12.39 -9.54 -25.17
CA ASP A 106 13.42 -10.30 -25.88
C ASP A 106 12.86 -11.58 -26.53
N ALA A 107 11.93 -12.25 -25.85
CA ALA A 107 11.25 -13.43 -26.38
C ALA A 107 10.34 -13.07 -27.58
N ILE A 108 9.57 -11.98 -27.47
CA ILE A 108 8.71 -11.49 -28.55
C ILE A 108 9.55 -11.09 -29.78
N ILE A 109 10.70 -10.43 -29.58
CA ILE A 109 11.59 -10.05 -30.68
C ILE A 109 12.11 -11.30 -31.41
N ARG A 110 12.48 -12.36 -30.69
CA ARG A 110 12.95 -13.61 -31.31
C ARG A 110 11.84 -14.33 -32.07
N GLU A 111 10.62 -14.38 -31.54
CA GLU A 111 9.48 -14.95 -32.25
C GLU A 111 9.17 -14.16 -33.53
N LEU A 112 9.17 -12.83 -33.47
CA LEU A 112 8.98 -11.97 -34.64
C LEU A 112 10.07 -12.18 -35.69
N MET A 113 11.34 -12.31 -35.27
CA MET A 113 12.43 -12.60 -36.20
C MET A 113 12.29 -13.97 -36.86
N ASN A 114 11.96 -15.02 -36.09
CA ASN A 114 11.77 -16.36 -36.65
C ASN A 114 10.60 -16.39 -37.66
N MET A 115 9.49 -15.70 -37.39
CA MET A 115 8.38 -15.59 -38.34
C MET A 115 8.76 -14.85 -39.62
N LEU A 116 9.66 -13.86 -39.55
CA LEU A 116 10.15 -13.16 -40.75
C LEU A 116 11.07 -14.07 -41.59
N GLU A 117 11.94 -14.84 -40.95
CA GLU A 117 12.83 -15.78 -41.64
C GLU A 117 12.06 -16.94 -42.32
N GLU A 118 10.99 -17.43 -41.71
CA GLU A 118 10.12 -18.45 -42.32
C GLU A 118 9.36 -17.93 -43.56
N VAL A 119 9.03 -16.64 -43.60
CA VAL A 119 8.39 -16.00 -44.76
C VAL A 119 9.39 -15.79 -45.90
N GLU A 120 10.65 -15.47 -45.59
CA GLU A 120 11.71 -15.30 -46.59
C GLU A 120 12.24 -16.65 -47.13
N GLY A 121 12.23 -17.72 -46.33
CA GLY A 121 12.66 -19.07 -46.71
C GLY A 121 11.66 -19.89 -47.55
N GLY A 122 10.42 -19.43 -47.68
CA GLY A 122 9.36 -20.13 -48.44
C GLY A 122 9.30 -19.82 -49.95
N SER A 123 10.24 -19.03 -50.48
CA SER A 123 10.23 -18.53 -51.87
C SER A 123 11.12 -19.31 -52.84
N GLU A 124 11.49 -20.56 -52.56
CA GLU A 124 12.14 -21.43 -53.54
C GLU A 124 11.29 -22.68 -53.80
N PHE A 125 11.09 -22.95 -55.09
CA PHE A 125 10.42 -24.12 -55.69
C PHE A 125 8.88 -24.12 -55.77
N ASN A 126 8.36 -23.45 -56.81
CA ASN A 126 7.45 -24.17 -57.72
C ASN A 126 7.60 -23.67 -59.17
N GLY A 127 8.65 -24.14 -59.83
CA GLY A 127 8.86 -23.99 -61.26
C GLY A 127 9.01 -25.36 -61.91
N ARG A 128 7.88 -26.01 -62.21
CA ARG A 128 7.76 -27.00 -63.28
C ARG A 128 6.30 -27.28 -63.62
#